data_AF-A0A7Y8TH59-F1
#
_entry.id   AF-A0A7Y8TH59-F1
#
_cell.length_a   1.000
_cell.length_b   1.000
_cell.length_c   1.000
_cell.angle_alpha   90.00
_cell.angle_beta   90.00
_cell.angle_gamma   90.00
#
_symmetry.space_group_name_H-M   'P 1'
#
loop_
_entity.id
_entity.type
_entity.pdbx_description
1 polymer ?
#
loop_
_entity_poly.entity_id
_entity_poly.type
_entity_poly.pdbx_seq_one_letter_code
_entity_poly.pdbx_strand_id
1 'polypeptide(L)'
;MRGFCLIFILFIFHSTVDAQFWKKKTSSKEPLVQGAPEQPVSHIKSHLTDISGWVLNNNNKWISAKNIIRNPDPKYALPDRVLGLDNISEMEIRDAQLNGKTVGVLIFKYLIPKYEFPTIKEGFYIGKCLDFYVFPAEKILHVLPDTLTNGSTNSVNFEVIVGGKIENYEQKDVDYEIATAIQRISGNRIINPQNLIIGVMPYNLDGKDHVKFKIIKTFPSEKLYQPYLMDDIKGQLFNKSYFETKRSSFSSFFSGASIMALIDTPLGEEPTDFQGFFIKGVREYERGDFYNSITDFTNAIRLQPDQKFYPVYAYRGNAKYKLKDPEAALFDFNKAVTLKPSDKQYLPLWGQVFLNRGTVRYFMKDLEGARGDWQRAVELGVPQATEYLKMYFK
;
A
#
# COMPACT_ATOMS: atom_id res chain seq x y z
N MET A 1 27.71 4.70 -92.11
CA MET A 1 29.07 4.23 -92.49
C MET A 1 30.08 4.85 -91.55
N ARG A 2 30.88 4.00 -90.88
CA ARG A 2 32.22 4.26 -90.29
C ARG A 2 32.31 5.42 -89.26
N GLY A 3 32.83 5.25 -88.06
CA GLY A 3 33.65 4.20 -87.49
C GLY A 3 34.68 4.83 -86.54
N PHE A 4 34.84 4.18 -85.38
CA PHE A 4 36.02 4.16 -84.49
C PHE A 4 36.56 5.49 -83.92
N CYS A 5 36.46 5.75 -82.61
CA CYS A 5 37.13 5.09 -81.47
C CYS A 5 38.61 5.53 -81.32
N LEU A 6 38.92 6.25 -80.25
CA LEU A 6 39.88 5.87 -79.19
C LEU A 6 40.23 7.14 -78.36
N ILE A 7 39.88 7.14 -77.06
CA ILE A 7 40.82 7.16 -75.91
C ILE A 7 41.38 8.57 -75.61
N PHE A 8 41.37 9.18 -74.42
CA PHE A 8 41.40 8.75 -73.02
C PHE A 8 40.53 9.76 -72.22
N ILE A 9 39.62 9.27 -71.37
CA ILE A 9 38.95 10.06 -70.33
C ILE A 9 39.60 9.72 -68.99
N LEU A 10 39.97 10.73 -68.22
CA LEU A 10 39.67 10.73 -66.80
C LEU A 10 39.42 12.17 -66.33
N PHE A 11 38.12 12.47 -66.30
CA PHE A 11 37.50 13.65 -65.74
C PHE A 11 37.46 13.54 -64.21
N ILE A 12 37.45 14.73 -63.61
CA ILE A 12 37.55 15.03 -62.20
C ILE A 12 36.14 15.14 -61.56
N PHE A 13 36.09 14.74 -60.28
CA PHE A 13 35.09 14.98 -59.20
C PHE A 13 33.60 14.75 -59.47
N HIS A 14 33.00 13.83 -58.70
CA HIS A 14 32.06 14.13 -57.59
C HIS A 14 31.78 12.84 -56.82
N SER A 15 31.90 12.87 -55.49
CA SER A 15 31.77 11.71 -54.62
C SER A 15 30.48 11.73 -53.82
N THR A 16 29.60 10.77 -54.06
CA THR A 16 28.71 10.20 -53.03
C THR A 16 28.41 8.71 -53.34
N VAL A 17 28.28 7.95 -52.24
CA VAL A 17 27.53 6.68 -52.04
C VAL A 17 28.25 5.33 -52.24
N ASP A 18 28.44 4.69 -51.07
CA ASP A 18 28.39 3.27 -50.66
C ASP A 18 29.22 2.16 -51.35
N ALA A 19 30.02 1.42 -50.56
CA ALA A 19 29.60 0.14 -49.96
C ALA A 19 30.75 -0.67 -49.29
N GLN A 20 30.40 -1.34 -48.18
CA GLN A 20 30.88 -2.67 -47.71
C GLN A 20 32.11 -2.85 -46.78
N PHE A 21 31.84 -2.80 -45.46
CA PHE A 21 31.81 -3.93 -44.50
C PHE A 21 32.86 -5.08 -44.53
N TRP A 22 33.71 -5.20 -43.48
CA TRP A 22 33.70 -6.22 -42.37
C TRP A 22 35.09 -6.44 -41.72
N LYS A 23 35.23 -6.14 -40.41
CA LYS A 23 35.48 -7.16 -39.36
C LYS A 23 35.35 -6.59 -37.93
N LYS A 24 34.63 -7.36 -37.12
CA LYS A 24 34.11 -7.13 -35.76
C LYS A 24 35.19 -6.90 -34.69
N LYS A 25 34.94 -5.95 -33.79
CA LYS A 25 35.27 -6.07 -32.36
C LYS A 25 33.95 -6.07 -31.60
N THR A 26 33.53 -7.24 -31.14
CA THR A 26 32.29 -7.44 -30.39
C THR A 26 32.44 -6.86 -28.98
N SER A 27 31.79 -5.72 -28.72
CA SER A 27 31.34 -5.34 -27.39
C SER A 27 29.88 -5.77 -27.31
N SER A 28 29.61 -6.81 -26.54
CA SER A 28 28.26 -7.20 -26.16
C SER A 28 27.69 -6.13 -25.25
N LYS A 29 27.01 -5.14 -25.82
CA LYS A 29 25.99 -4.40 -25.08
C LYS A 29 24.80 -5.34 -24.96
N GLU A 30 24.65 -5.96 -23.81
CA GLU A 30 23.35 -6.49 -23.39
C GLU A 30 22.32 -5.36 -23.53
N PRO A 31 21.14 -5.63 -24.09
CA PRO A 31 20.08 -4.62 -24.09
C PRO A 31 19.72 -4.38 -22.63
N LEU A 32 19.90 -3.14 -22.18
CA LEU A 32 19.25 -2.62 -20.98
C LEU A 32 17.78 -3.01 -21.11
N VAL A 33 17.35 -3.93 -20.26
CA VAL A 33 15.93 -4.18 -20.04
C VAL A 33 15.38 -2.83 -19.59
N GLN A 34 14.69 -2.13 -20.49
CA GLN A 34 13.88 -0.99 -20.10
C GLN A 34 12.84 -1.56 -19.14
N GLY A 35 13.11 -1.39 -17.84
CA GLY A 35 12.12 -1.64 -16.81
C GLY A 35 10.85 -0.90 -17.20
N ALA A 36 9.70 -1.52 -16.95
CA ALA A 36 8.42 -0.82 -17.07
C ALA A 36 8.55 0.54 -16.36
N PRO A 37 8.01 1.65 -16.92
CA PRO A 37 8.04 2.93 -16.25
C PRO A 37 7.51 2.72 -14.82
N GLU A 38 8.33 3.06 -13.82
CA GLU A 38 7.93 2.93 -12.41
C GLU A 38 6.59 3.65 -12.24
N GLN A 39 5.58 2.92 -11.77
CA GLN A 39 4.31 3.54 -11.46
C GLN A 39 4.55 4.56 -10.33
N PRO A 40 4.18 5.83 -10.52
CA PRO A 40 4.49 6.88 -9.54
C PRO A 40 3.76 6.69 -8.20
N VAL A 41 2.69 5.89 -8.21
CA VAL A 41 1.94 5.42 -7.04
C VAL A 41 1.76 3.92 -7.20
N SER A 42 1.96 3.15 -6.13
CA SER A 42 1.82 1.70 -6.16
C SER A 42 0.36 1.26 -6.33
N HIS A 43 0.19 -0.02 -6.66
CA HIS A 43 -1.09 -0.71 -6.44
C HIS A 43 -1.52 -0.68 -4.97
N ILE A 44 -2.77 -1.05 -4.70
CA ILE A 44 -3.33 -1.15 -3.34
C ILE A 44 -2.56 -2.19 -2.54
N LYS A 45 -1.99 -1.75 -1.42
CA LYS A 45 -1.19 -2.60 -0.53
C LYS A 45 -2.02 -3.11 0.63
N SER A 46 -3.00 -2.31 1.03
CA SER A 46 -3.94 -2.66 2.10
C SER A 46 -5.27 -1.95 1.90
N HIS A 47 -6.36 -2.59 2.31
CA HIS A 47 -7.71 -2.04 2.18
C HIS A 47 -8.58 -2.40 3.40
N LEU A 48 -9.52 -1.53 3.74
CA LEU A 48 -10.46 -1.73 4.84
C LEU A 48 -11.86 -1.23 4.44
N THR A 49 -12.84 -2.13 4.49
CA THR A 49 -14.22 -1.88 4.02
C THR A 49 -15.30 -2.25 5.02
N ASP A 50 -14.97 -3.02 6.07
CA ASP A 50 -15.92 -3.46 7.09
C ASP A 50 -15.84 -2.55 8.32
N ILE A 51 -16.43 -1.36 8.19
CA ILE A 51 -16.43 -0.32 9.20
C ILE A 51 -17.88 -0.03 9.63
N SER A 52 -18.10 0.15 10.93
CA SER A 52 -19.36 0.64 11.48
C SER A 52 -19.17 2.06 11.98
N GLY A 53 -19.93 3.02 11.45
CA GLY A 53 -19.98 4.38 11.98
C GLY A 53 -20.99 4.47 13.11
N TRP A 54 -20.60 5.11 14.21
CA TRP A 54 -21.41 5.33 15.40
C TRP A 54 -21.55 6.82 15.66
N VAL A 55 -22.76 7.25 16.04
CA VAL A 55 -23.03 8.63 16.48
C VAL A 55 -23.99 8.61 17.67
N LEU A 56 -23.74 9.51 18.62
CA LEU A 56 -24.62 9.77 19.74
C LEU A 56 -25.71 10.76 19.31
N ASN A 57 -26.96 10.34 19.32
CA ASN A 57 -28.08 11.22 18.98
C ASN A 57 -28.44 12.18 20.13
N ASN A 58 -29.37 13.10 19.87
CA ASN A 58 -29.82 14.10 20.85
C ASN A 58 -30.50 13.49 22.10
N ASN A 59 -30.92 12.23 22.05
CA ASN A 59 -31.51 11.50 23.18
C ASN A 59 -30.45 10.69 23.96
N ASN A 60 -29.16 10.97 23.78
CA ASN A 60 -28.03 10.23 24.35
C ASN A 60 -28.05 8.72 24.01
N LYS A 61 -28.65 8.34 22.89
CA LYS A 61 -28.65 6.96 22.39
C LYS A 61 -27.68 6.83 21.22
N TRP A 62 -26.83 5.81 21.29
CA TRP A 62 -25.95 5.44 20.19
C TRP A 62 -26.77 4.82 19.05
N ILE A 63 -26.52 5.29 17.84
CA ILE A 63 -27.00 4.70 16.59
C ILE A 63 -25.81 4.40 15.70
N SER A 64 -25.92 3.33 14.91
CA SER A 64 -24.87 2.92 13.98
C SER A 64 -25.37 2.66 12.57
N ALA A 65 -24.45 2.77 11.62
CA ALA A 65 -24.64 2.33 10.26
C ALA A 65 -23.31 1.88 9.65
N LYS A 66 -23.37 0.87 8.79
CA LYS A 66 -22.19 0.40 8.07
C LYS A 66 -21.64 1.55 7.23
N ASN A 67 -20.34 1.85 7.39
CA ASN A 67 -19.58 2.83 6.62
C ASN A 67 -20.10 4.29 6.72
N ILE A 68 -21.01 4.57 7.66
CA ILE A 68 -21.72 5.85 7.75
C ILE A 68 -21.80 6.31 9.20
N ILE A 69 -21.33 7.54 9.46
CA ILE A 69 -21.70 8.32 10.65
C ILE A 69 -22.93 9.14 10.26
N ARG A 70 -24.08 8.79 10.82
CA ARG A 70 -25.34 9.50 10.51
C ARG A 70 -25.34 10.91 11.10
N ASN A 71 -26.17 11.79 10.54
CA ASN A 71 -26.46 13.06 11.20
C ASN A 71 -27.16 12.79 12.56
N PRO A 72 -26.64 13.32 13.68
CA PRO A 72 -27.22 13.10 15.01
C PRO A 72 -28.63 13.70 15.17
N ASP A 73 -29.01 14.65 14.31
CA ASP A 73 -30.36 15.23 14.29
C ASP A 73 -31.10 14.90 12.98
N PRO A 74 -31.97 13.88 12.98
CA PRO A 74 -32.71 13.47 11.79
C PRO A 74 -33.77 14.48 11.34
N LYS A 75 -34.13 15.48 12.17
CA LYS A 75 -35.12 16.50 11.80
C LYS A 75 -34.59 17.48 10.75
N TYR A 76 -33.26 17.58 10.62
CA TYR A 76 -32.59 18.43 9.63
C TYR A 76 -31.98 17.62 8.48
N ALA A 77 -32.53 16.44 8.19
CA ALA A 77 -32.14 15.60 7.06
C ALA A 77 -32.54 16.27 5.73
N LEU A 78 -31.83 17.32 5.33
CA LEU A 78 -31.76 17.72 3.94
C LEU A 78 -31.11 16.57 3.14
N PRO A 79 -31.42 16.39 1.84
CA PRO A 79 -30.81 15.34 1.01
C PRO A 79 -29.28 15.35 1.02
N ASP A 80 -28.66 16.52 1.22
CA ASP A 80 -27.22 16.75 1.32
C ASP A 80 -26.63 16.54 2.73
N ARG A 81 -27.46 16.42 3.77
CA ARG A 81 -27.06 16.24 5.18
C ARG A 81 -27.66 15.01 5.86
N VAL A 82 -28.24 14.08 5.11
CA VAL A 82 -28.66 12.74 5.62
C VAL A 82 -27.44 11.95 6.14
N LEU A 83 -26.29 12.26 5.55
CA LEU A 83 -25.00 11.65 5.75
C LEU A 83 -24.11 12.63 6.55
N GLY A 84 -23.50 12.17 7.65
CA GLY A 84 -22.49 12.98 8.36
C GLY A 84 -21.30 13.28 7.45
N LEU A 85 -20.57 14.37 7.70
CA LEU A 85 -19.47 14.82 6.83
C LEU A 85 -18.27 13.87 6.79
N ASP A 86 -18.24 12.89 7.70
CA ASP A 86 -17.09 12.02 7.94
C ASP A 86 -17.25 10.61 7.35
N ASN A 87 -18.25 10.34 6.48
CA ASN A 87 -18.52 8.98 5.98
C ASN A 87 -17.37 8.41 5.16
N ILE A 88 -17.24 7.08 5.20
CA ILE A 88 -16.16 6.34 4.54
C ILE A 88 -16.73 5.03 4.03
N SER A 89 -16.73 4.85 2.71
CA SER A 89 -17.06 3.57 2.07
C SER A 89 -15.89 2.58 2.10
N GLU A 90 -14.66 3.06 1.93
CA GLU A 90 -13.45 2.25 1.87
C GLU A 90 -12.23 3.10 2.27
N MET A 91 -11.26 2.46 2.92
CA MET A 91 -9.93 3.00 3.15
C MET A 91 -8.90 2.16 2.39
N GLU A 92 -7.92 2.80 1.75
CA GLU A 92 -6.79 2.12 1.10
C GLU A 92 -5.47 2.70 1.58
N ILE A 93 -4.43 1.86 1.67
CA ILE A 93 -3.05 2.32 1.75
C ILE A 93 -2.29 1.87 0.49
N ARG A 94 -1.54 2.80 -0.06
CA ARG A 94 -0.57 2.63 -1.14
C ARG A 94 0.76 3.26 -0.72
N ASP A 95 1.81 3.03 -1.49
CA ASP A 95 3.08 3.74 -1.39
C ASP A 95 3.37 4.56 -2.65
N ALA A 96 4.24 5.55 -2.52
CA ALA A 96 4.75 6.35 -3.62
C ALA A 96 6.18 6.80 -3.32
N GLN A 97 6.91 7.28 -4.33
CA GLN A 97 8.25 7.82 -4.17
C GLN A 97 8.23 9.35 -4.17
N LEU A 98 8.89 9.97 -3.19
CA LEU A 98 9.09 11.42 -3.10
C LEU A 98 10.55 11.69 -2.69
N ASN A 99 11.32 12.33 -3.57
CA ASN A 99 12.73 12.68 -3.32
C ASN A 99 13.60 11.47 -2.88
N GLY A 100 13.38 10.30 -3.49
CA GLY A 100 14.11 9.06 -3.16
C GLY A 100 13.67 8.39 -1.84
N LYS A 101 12.56 8.84 -1.27
CA LYS A 101 11.92 8.26 -0.08
C LYS A 101 10.53 7.71 -0.41
N THR A 102 10.24 6.50 0.04
CA THR A 102 8.92 5.89 0.14
C THR A 102 8.03 6.66 1.13
N VAL A 103 6.95 7.21 0.61
CA VAL A 103 5.89 7.86 1.39
C VAL A 103 4.62 7.00 1.36
N GLY A 104 3.85 7.05 2.44
CA GLY A 104 2.54 6.41 2.49
C GLY A 104 1.50 7.28 1.79
N VAL A 105 0.54 6.64 1.13
CA VAL A 105 -0.64 7.29 0.53
C VAL A 105 -1.88 6.64 1.13
N LEU A 106 -2.59 7.37 1.99
CA LEU A 106 -3.82 6.94 2.62
C LEU A 106 -5.00 7.54 1.87
N ILE A 107 -5.90 6.68 1.40
CA ILE A 107 -7.06 7.06 0.61
C ILE A 107 -8.33 6.74 1.39
N PHE A 108 -9.26 7.69 1.43
CA PHE A 108 -10.62 7.51 1.93
C PHE A 108 -11.60 7.72 0.80
N LYS A 109 -12.33 6.68 0.40
CA LYS A 109 -13.42 6.79 -0.57
C LYS A 109 -14.74 6.97 0.13
N TYR A 110 -15.61 7.82 -0.39
CA TYR A 110 -16.91 8.11 0.19
C TYR A 110 -17.91 8.62 -0.84
N LEU A 111 -19.18 8.61 -0.45
CA LEU A 111 -20.28 9.06 -1.27
C LEU A 111 -20.74 10.43 -0.79
N ILE A 112 -20.94 11.36 -1.72
CA ILE A 112 -21.50 12.68 -1.44
C ILE A 112 -22.81 12.84 -2.22
N PRO A 113 -23.92 13.17 -1.56
CA PRO A 113 -25.14 13.62 -2.25
C PRO A 113 -24.87 14.95 -2.96
N LYS A 114 -25.16 15.04 -4.25
CA LYS A 114 -24.96 16.24 -5.07
C LYS A 114 -26.19 16.56 -5.91
N TYR A 115 -26.33 17.83 -6.23
CA TYR A 115 -27.21 18.30 -7.29
C TYR A 115 -26.35 18.70 -8.48
N GLU A 116 -26.79 18.34 -9.69
CA GLU A 116 -26.24 18.84 -10.94
C GLU A 116 -26.37 20.36 -11.01
N PHE A 117 -27.48 20.90 -10.51
CA PHE A 117 -27.72 22.34 -10.38
C PHE A 117 -27.90 22.73 -8.90
N PRO A 118 -26.81 23.06 -8.15
CA PRO A 118 -26.87 23.28 -6.70
C PRO A 118 -27.78 24.41 -6.24
N THR A 119 -27.87 25.49 -7.02
CA THR A 119 -28.65 26.69 -6.65
C THR A 119 -30.16 26.41 -6.65
N ILE A 120 -30.64 25.70 -7.67
CA ILE A 120 -32.07 25.36 -7.85
C ILE A 120 -32.41 23.95 -7.38
N LYS A 121 -31.41 23.18 -6.94
CA LYS A 121 -31.53 21.80 -6.42
C LYS A 121 -32.17 20.81 -7.41
N GLU A 122 -31.75 20.89 -8.67
CA GLU A 122 -32.20 19.99 -9.74
C GLU A 122 -31.11 18.98 -10.13
N GLY A 123 -31.53 17.80 -10.59
CA GLY A 123 -30.61 16.72 -11.02
C GLY A 123 -29.83 16.09 -9.86
N PHE A 124 -30.51 15.48 -8.89
CA PHE A 124 -29.84 14.83 -7.75
C PHE A 124 -29.09 13.56 -8.20
N TYR A 125 -27.84 13.42 -7.77
CA TYR A 125 -27.05 12.20 -7.96
C TYR A 125 -26.09 11.97 -6.78
N ILE A 126 -25.58 10.75 -6.67
CA ILE A 126 -24.58 10.39 -5.66
C ILE A 126 -23.21 10.44 -6.30
N GLY A 127 -22.42 11.45 -5.94
CA GLY A 127 -21.04 11.59 -6.38
C GLY A 127 -20.11 10.67 -5.60
N LYS A 128 -19.26 9.93 -6.30
CA LYS A 128 -18.18 9.14 -5.70
C LYS A 128 -16.93 9.99 -5.55
N CYS A 129 -16.49 10.19 -4.32
CA CYS A 129 -15.33 11.01 -4.01
C CYS A 129 -14.26 10.15 -3.33
N LEU A 130 -13.01 10.58 -3.45
CA LEU A 130 -11.95 10.15 -2.55
C LEU A 130 -11.14 11.33 -2.05
N ASP A 131 -10.69 11.25 -0.82
CA ASP A 131 -9.62 12.10 -0.29
C ASP A 131 -8.36 11.25 -0.21
N PHE A 132 -7.23 11.79 -0.63
CA PHE A 132 -5.92 11.16 -0.46
C PHE A 132 -5.03 12.02 0.42
N TYR A 133 -4.16 11.37 1.17
CA TYR A 133 -3.19 11.96 2.07
C TYR A 133 -1.86 11.27 1.88
N VAL A 134 -0.84 12.01 1.45
CA VAL A 134 0.54 11.56 1.33
C VAL A 134 1.27 11.95 2.61
N PHE A 135 1.98 11.02 3.24
CA PHE A 135 2.55 11.21 4.56
C PHE A 135 3.84 10.39 4.77
N PRO A 136 4.69 10.74 5.75
CA PRO A 136 5.86 9.94 6.11
C PRO A 136 5.44 8.54 6.56
N ALA A 137 5.94 7.49 5.88
CA ALA A 137 5.43 6.14 6.06
C ALA A 137 5.55 5.63 7.51
N GLU A 138 6.55 6.07 8.27
CA GLU A 138 6.76 5.77 9.69
C GLU A 138 5.59 6.12 10.61
N LYS A 139 4.73 7.07 10.23
CA LYS A 139 3.54 7.43 11.02
C LYS A 139 2.58 6.26 11.23
N ILE A 140 2.55 5.30 10.30
CA ILE A 140 1.75 4.06 10.41
C ILE A 140 2.10 3.28 11.68
N LEU A 141 3.39 3.21 12.05
CA LEU A 141 3.87 2.45 13.21
C LEU A 141 3.32 2.97 14.54
N HIS A 142 2.96 4.26 14.56
CA HIS A 142 2.49 4.92 15.76
C HIS A 142 0.97 4.82 15.93
N VAL A 143 0.21 4.37 14.93
CA VAL A 143 -1.27 4.39 14.99
C VAL A 143 -1.77 3.44 16.07
N LEU A 144 -1.34 2.19 16.02
CA LEU A 144 -1.78 1.13 16.93
C LEU A 144 -0.55 0.44 17.54
N PRO A 145 0.18 1.09 18.46
CA PRO A 145 1.40 0.52 19.02
C PRO A 145 1.07 -0.69 19.89
N ASP A 146 1.99 -1.65 19.98
CA ASP A 146 1.79 -2.89 20.75
C ASP A 146 1.59 -2.64 22.25
N THR A 147 2.06 -1.49 22.74
CA THR A 147 1.85 -1.03 24.12
C THR A 147 0.43 -0.52 24.39
N LEU A 148 -0.39 -0.31 23.35
CA LEU A 148 -1.75 0.20 23.51
C LEU A 148 -2.70 -0.91 23.99
N THR A 149 -3.07 -0.81 25.26
CA THR A 149 -3.99 -1.73 25.93
C THR A 149 -5.46 -1.35 25.69
N ASN A 150 -6.36 -2.27 26.02
CA ASN A 150 -7.80 -2.03 25.88
C ASN A 150 -8.26 -0.91 26.83
N GLY A 151 -9.08 0.01 26.32
CA GLY A 151 -9.58 1.19 27.04
C GLY A 151 -8.63 2.39 27.00
N SER A 152 -7.35 2.18 26.67
CA SER A 152 -6.40 3.27 26.46
C SER A 152 -6.58 3.89 25.08
N THR A 153 -6.26 5.17 24.97
CA THR A 153 -6.41 5.94 23.73
C THR A 153 -5.06 6.38 23.20
N ASN A 154 -4.98 6.49 21.88
CA ASN A 154 -3.85 7.05 21.17
C ASN A 154 -4.35 7.94 20.04
N SER A 155 -3.54 8.92 19.64
CA SER A 155 -3.81 9.70 18.43
C SER A 155 -2.51 10.09 17.76
N VAL A 156 -2.51 10.02 16.43
CA VAL A 156 -1.32 10.24 15.62
C VAL A 156 -1.60 11.31 14.60
N ASN A 157 -0.74 12.33 14.58
CA ASN A 157 -0.64 13.28 13.49
C ASN A 157 0.14 12.62 12.34
N PHE A 158 -0.49 12.51 11.18
CA PHE A 158 0.12 11.93 9.99
C PHE A 158 1.09 12.89 9.30
N GLU A 159 1.13 14.17 9.69
CA GLU A 159 2.05 15.16 9.10
C GLU A 159 1.97 15.16 7.58
N VAL A 160 0.75 15.34 7.08
CA VAL A 160 0.45 15.20 5.66
C VAL A 160 1.35 16.15 4.85
N ILE A 161 2.07 15.57 3.89
CA ILE A 161 2.95 16.26 2.97
C ILE A 161 2.13 16.92 1.86
N VAL A 162 1.20 16.16 1.27
CA VAL A 162 0.23 16.65 0.31
C VAL A 162 -1.05 15.85 0.42
N GLY A 163 -2.19 16.53 0.38
CA GLY A 163 -3.50 15.88 0.30
C GLY A 163 -4.34 16.51 -0.79
N GLY A 164 -5.40 15.82 -1.18
CA GLY A 164 -6.33 16.31 -2.18
C GLY A 164 -7.62 15.53 -2.22
N LYS A 165 -8.61 16.11 -2.89
CA LYS A 165 -9.93 15.52 -3.12
C LYS A 165 -10.10 15.26 -4.61
N ILE A 166 -10.50 14.05 -4.97
CA ILE A 166 -10.85 13.67 -6.33
C ILE A 166 -12.33 13.33 -6.36
N GLU A 167 -13.09 14.12 -7.11
CA GLU A 167 -14.52 13.89 -7.32
C GLU A 167 -14.75 13.12 -8.63
N ASN A 168 -15.79 12.27 -8.64
CA ASN A 168 -16.12 11.39 -9.74
C ASN A 168 -14.92 10.54 -10.19
N TYR A 169 -14.19 10.00 -9.21
CA TYR A 169 -12.90 9.36 -9.43
C TYR A 169 -12.95 8.16 -10.38
N GLU A 170 -14.11 7.53 -10.57
CA GLU A 170 -14.29 6.43 -11.52
C GLU A 170 -14.10 6.85 -12.99
N GLN A 171 -14.19 8.15 -13.27
CA GLN A 171 -13.99 8.72 -14.61
C GLN A 171 -12.58 9.30 -14.78
N LYS A 172 -11.68 9.07 -13.82
CA LYS A 172 -10.35 9.67 -13.75
C LYS A 172 -9.28 8.63 -13.52
N ASP A 173 -8.08 8.95 -13.97
CA ASP A 173 -6.88 8.23 -13.58
C ASP A 173 -6.43 8.72 -12.19
N VAL A 174 -6.86 7.99 -11.16
CA VAL A 174 -6.56 8.32 -9.75
C VAL A 174 -5.06 8.31 -9.49
N ASP A 175 -4.33 7.39 -10.10
CA ASP A 175 -2.90 7.21 -9.88
C ASP A 175 -2.14 8.41 -10.47
N TYR A 176 -2.54 8.86 -11.67
CA TYR A 176 -2.01 10.06 -12.31
C TYR A 176 -2.29 11.34 -11.51
N GLU A 177 -3.51 11.50 -10.98
CA GLU A 177 -3.89 12.68 -10.18
C GLU A 177 -3.06 12.78 -8.88
N ILE A 178 -2.88 11.66 -8.17
CA ILE A 178 -2.05 11.60 -6.96
C ILE A 178 -0.57 11.85 -7.31
N ALA A 179 -0.05 11.20 -8.35
CA ALA A 179 1.33 11.38 -8.81
C ALA A 179 1.62 12.84 -9.17
N THR A 180 0.69 13.50 -9.87
CA THR A 180 0.80 14.91 -10.22
C THR A 180 0.85 15.80 -8.98
N ALA A 181 0.05 15.49 -7.95
CA ALA A 181 0.09 16.22 -6.68
C ALA A 181 1.45 16.09 -5.99
N ILE A 182 2.03 14.89 -5.97
CA ILE A 182 3.37 14.61 -5.41
C ILE A 182 4.46 15.36 -6.18
N GLN A 183 4.43 15.34 -7.52
CA GLN A 183 5.42 16.04 -8.35
C GLN A 183 5.42 17.56 -8.13
N ARG A 184 4.24 18.16 -7.91
CA ARG A 184 4.14 19.60 -7.65
C ARG A 184 4.81 20.02 -6.33
N ILE A 185 4.89 19.13 -5.34
CA ILE A 185 5.67 19.36 -4.10
C ILE A 185 7.16 19.41 -4.41
N SER A 186 7.67 18.47 -5.22
CA SER A 186 9.10 18.43 -5.60
C SER A 186 9.54 19.70 -6.34
N GLY A 187 8.62 20.36 -7.04
CA GLY A 187 8.85 21.66 -7.68
C GLY A 187 8.75 22.87 -6.75
N ASN A 188 8.55 22.69 -5.45
CA ASN A 188 8.31 23.75 -4.44
C ASN A 188 7.06 24.61 -4.72
N ARG A 189 6.03 24.04 -5.37
CA ARG A 189 4.87 24.80 -5.90
C ARG A 189 3.61 24.77 -5.04
N ILE A 190 3.54 23.93 -4.00
CA ILE A 190 2.32 23.74 -3.20
C ILE A 190 2.62 23.88 -1.71
N ILE A 191 1.78 24.67 -1.03
CA ILE A 191 1.58 24.61 0.42
C ILE A 191 0.39 23.69 0.64
N ASN A 192 0.59 22.54 1.27
CA ASN A 192 -0.50 21.63 1.59
C ASN A 192 -1.46 22.30 2.58
N PRO A 193 -2.77 22.45 2.27
CA PRO A 193 -3.69 23.13 3.17
C PRO A 193 -4.26 22.24 4.28
N GLN A 194 -3.98 20.93 4.26
CA GLN A 194 -4.65 19.96 5.13
C GLN A 194 -3.69 19.07 5.89
N ASN A 195 -4.10 18.65 7.07
CA ASN A 195 -3.44 17.68 7.90
C ASN A 195 -4.47 16.65 8.42
N LEU A 196 -3.97 15.49 8.84
CA LEU A 196 -4.79 14.35 9.22
C LEU A 196 -4.34 13.81 10.57
N ILE A 197 -5.30 13.61 11.47
CA ILE A 197 -5.09 12.90 12.73
C ILE A 197 -5.99 11.67 12.76
N ILE A 198 -5.44 10.55 13.19
CA ILE A 198 -6.20 9.33 13.48
C ILE A 198 -6.11 9.06 14.97
N GLY A 199 -7.24 9.14 15.66
CA GLY A 199 -7.40 8.67 17.04
C GLY A 199 -7.84 7.22 17.05
N VAL A 200 -7.33 6.41 17.98
CA VAL A 200 -7.72 5.01 18.18
C VAL A 200 -7.93 4.66 19.65
N MET A 201 -8.84 3.73 19.90
CA MET A 201 -9.10 3.15 21.22
C MET A 201 -9.51 1.68 21.08
N PRO A 202 -8.60 0.73 21.36
CA PRO A 202 -8.93 -0.70 21.42
C PRO A 202 -9.88 -0.99 22.58
N TYR A 203 -10.77 -1.94 22.41
CA TYR A 203 -11.67 -2.39 23.47
C TYR A 203 -12.19 -3.79 23.17
N ASN A 204 -12.65 -4.47 24.22
CA ASN A 204 -13.31 -5.76 24.11
C ASN A 204 -14.81 -5.60 24.36
N LEU A 205 -15.63 -6.24 23.53
CA LEU A 205 -17.07 -6.35 23.73
C LEU A 205 -17.49 -7.80 23.52
N ASP A 206 -18.03 -8.42 24.57
CA ASP A 206 -18.51 -9.81 24.56
C ASP A 206 -17.46 -10.82 24.03
N GLY A 207 -16.20 -10.63 24.42
CA GLY A 207 -15.09 -11.48 23.99
C GLY A 207 -14.57 -11.18 22.58
N LYS A 208 -15.15 -10.22 21.87
CA LYS A 208 -14.68 -9.78 20.55
C LYS A 208 -13.78 -8.55 20.71
N ASP A 209 -12.65 -8.59 20.01
CA ASP A 209 -11.65 -7.52 20.05
C ASP A 209 -11.88 -6.52 18.91
N HIS A 210 -12.12 -5.28 19.30
CA HIS A 210 -12.53 -4.20 18.41
C HIS A 210 -11.65 -2.98 18.63
N VAL A 211 -11.69 -2.06 17.68
CA VAL A 211 -11.05 -0.77 17.81
C VAL A 211 -12.02 0.31 17.37
N LYS A 212 -12.17 1.33 18.22
CA LYS A 212 -12.76 2.59 17.82
C LYS A 212 -11.67 3.43 17.18
N PHE A 213 -11.98 4.09 16.07
CA PHE A 213 -11.09 5.06 15.47
C PHE A 213 -11.84 6.30 15.03
N LYS A 214 -11.10 7.41 14.94
CA LYS A 214 -11.64 8.69 14.52
C LYS A 214 -10.68 9.37 13.58
N ILE A 215 -11.24 9.89 12.49
CA ILE A 215 -10.51 10.66 11.49
C ILE A 215 -10.81 12.12 11.71
N ILE A 216 -9.76 12.92 11.84
CA ILE A 216 -9.85 14.33 12.16
C ILE A 216 -9.03 15.08 11.12
N LYS A 217 -9.73 15.78 10.22
CA LYS A 217 -9.13 16.64 9.21
C LYS A 217 -8.93 18.01 9.82
N THR A 218 -7.73 18.56 9.72
CA THR A 218 -7.37 19.85 10.30
C THR A 218 -6.43 20.61 9.36
N PHE A 219 -6.08 21.84 9.70
CA PHE A 219 -5.04 22.58 9.00
C PHE A 219 -3.66 22.19 9.53
N PRO A 220 -2.57 22.35 8.75
CA PRO A 220 -1.20 22.07 9.19
C PRO A 220 -0.64 23.17 10.12
N SER A 221 -1.45 23.58 11.09
CA SER A 221 -1.07 24.55 12.12
C SER A 221 -1.04 23.82 13.46
N GLU A 222 0.10 23.89 14.14
CA GLU A 222 0.30 23.24 15.42
C GLU A 222 -0.79 23.60 16.45
N LYS A 223 -1.17 24.87 16.51
CA LYS A 223 -2.26 25.35 17.37
C LYS A 223 -3.60 24.66 17.12
N LEU A 224 -3.84 24.19 15.89
CA LEU A 224 -5.10 23.58 15.48
C LEU A 224 -5.11 22.06 15.63
N TYR A 225 -3.95 21.39 15.56
CA TYR A 225 -3.90 19.93 15.70
C TYR A 225 -3.48 19.45 17.08
N GLN A 226 -2.65 20.20 17.82
CA GLN A 226 -2.12 19.77 19.12
C GLN A 226 -3.18 19.36 20.14
N PRO A 227 -4.34 20.04 20.27
CA PRO A 227 -5.36 19.63 21.22
C PRO A 227 -5.81 18.17 21.04
N TYR A 228 -5.85 17.66 19.81
CA TYR A 228 -6.23 16.26 19.54
C TYR A 228 -5.15 15.24 19.94
N LEU A 229 -3.95 15.70 20.29
CA LEU A 229 -2.81 14.87 20.73
C LEU A 229 -2.62 14.90 22.25
N MET A 230 -3.40 15.68 22.99
CA MET A 230 -3.32 15.78 24.45
C MET A 230 -4.10 14.64 25.13
N ASP A 231 -3.56 14.08 26.21
CA ASP A 231 -4.11 12.86 26.84
C ASP A 231 -5.50 13.05 27.44
N ASP A 232 -5.80 14.24 27.95
CA ASP A 232 -7.12 14.64 28.46
C ASP A 232 -8.17 14.74 27.35
N ILE A 233 -7.75 15.03 26.11
CA ILE A 233 -8.63 15.14 24.94
C ILE A 233 -8.75 13.82 24.18
N LYS A 234 -7.69 13.01 24.09
CA LYS A 234 -7.69 11.73 23.35
C LYS A 234 -8.85 10.81 23.76
N GLY A 235 -9.12 10.72 25.07
CA GLY A 235 -10.26 9.97 25.60
C GLY A 235 -11.62 10.49 25.11
N GLN A 236 -11.73 11.80 24.90
CA GLN A 236 -12.98 12.46 24.55
C GLN A 236 -13.31 12.40 23.05
N LEU A 237 -12.34 12.07 22.20
CA LEU A 237 -12.51 12.01 20.75
C LEU A 237 -13.71 11.15 20.34
N PHE A 238 -13.97 10.08 21.09
CA PHE A 238 -14.98 9.07 20.80
C PHE A 238 -16.35 9.35 21.45
N ASN A 239 -16.52 10.44 22.20
CA ASN A 239 -17.72 10.68 23.02
C ASN A 239 -18.99 11.01 22.21
N LYS A 240 -18.83 11.48 20.97
CA LYS A 240 -19.95 11.91 20.12
C LYS A 240 -20.10 11.08 18.85
N SER A 241 -19.00 10.65 18.27
CA SER A 241 -18.98 9.82 17.07
C SER A 241 -17.64 9.13 16.93
N TYR A 242 -17.67 7.94 16.33
CA TYR A 242 -16.48 7.17 15.99
C TYR A 242 -16.79 6.15 14.91
N PHE A 243 -15.75 5.65 14.27
CA PHE A 243 -15.80 4.43 13.48
C PHE A 243 -15.33 3.24 14.30
N GLU A 244 -15.80 2.06 13.94
CA GLU A 244 -15.52 0.82 14.63
C GLU A 244 -15.25 -0.30 13.62
N THR A 245 -14.24 -1.12 13.90
CA THR A 245 -14.01 -2.37 13.17
C THR A 245 -13.32 -3.39 14.09
N LYS A 246 -13.08 -4.62 13.60
CA LYS A 246 -12.30 -5.62 14.34
C LYS A 246 -10.86 -5.13 14.49
N ARG A 247 -10.27 -5.29 15.69
CA ARG A 247 -8.87 -4.88 15.93
C ARG A 247 -7.92 -5.59 14.97
N SER A 248 -8.17 -6.85 14.66
CA SER A 248 -7.36 -7.62 13.71
C SER A 248 -7.41 -7.07 12.28
N SER A 249 -8.58 -6.64 11.81
CA SER A 249 -8.74 -6.03 10.48
C SER A 249 -8.02 -4.68 10.42
N PHE A 250 -8.16 -3.86 11.46
CA PHE A 250 -7.48 -2.56 11.55
C PHE A 250 -5.96 -2.69 11.68
N SER A 251 -5.50 -3.64 12.50
CA SER A 251 -4.07 -3.96 12.62
C SER A 251 -3.52 -4.47 11.29
N SER A 252 -4.22 -5.39 10.61
CA SER A 252 -3.83 -5.87 9.28
C SER A 252 -3.78 -4.73 8.28
N PHE A 253 -4.74 -3.80 8.36
CA PHE A 253 -4.81 -2.64 7.50
C PHE A 253 -3.51 -1.82 7.55
N PHE A 254 -3.04 -1.48 8.76
CA PHE A 254 -1.79 -0.74 8.96
C PHE A 254 -0.51 -1.60 8.83
N SER A 255 -0.60 -2.92 9.07
CA SER A 255 0.55 -3.84 8.95
C SER A 255 1.04 -4.05 7.52
N GLY A 256 0.16 -3.96 6.51
CA GLY A 256 0.60 -3.97 5.11
C GLY A 256 1.47 -2.78 4.74
N ALA A 257 1.38 -1.69 5.52
CA ALA A 257 2.08 -0.44 5.28
C ALA A 257 3.26 -0.20 6.25
N SER A 258 3.35 -0.96 7.34
CA SER A 258 4.51 -0.92 8.24
C SER A 258 5.78 -1.41 7.55
N ILE A 259 5.68 -2.32 6.58
CA ILE A 259 6.84 -2.73 5.77
C ILE A 259 7.34 -1.56 4.91
N MET A 260 6.45 -0.71 4.38
CA MET A 260 6.82 0.52 3.64
C MET A 260 7.60 1.49 4.54
N ALA A 261 7.10 1.70 5.75
CA ALA A 261 7.73 2.56 6.76
C ALA A 261 9.16 2.15 7.07
N LEU A 262 9.41 0.84 7.10
CA LEU A 262 10.72 0.29 7.44
C LEU A 262 11.70 0.35 6.25
N ILE A 263 11.22 0.29 5.00
CA ILE A 263 12.08 0.37 3.82
C ILE A 263 12.86 1.70 3.77
N ASP A 264 12.38 2.75 4.43
CA ASP A 264 12.85 4.12 4.23
C ASP A 264 13.65 4.74 5.38
N THR A 265 13.78 4.03 6.49
CA THR A 265 14.62 4.46 7.60
C THR A 265 16.08 4.59 7.14
N PRO A 266 16.73 5.76 7.29
CA PRO A 266 18.15 5.90 7.01
C PRO A 266 18.93 4.96 7.92
N LEU A 267 19.54 3.93 7.34
CA LEU A 267 20.57 3.16 8.03
C LEU A 267 21.82 4.05 7.98
N GLY A 268 21.99 4.88 9.01
CA GLY A 268 23.21 5.67 9.22
C GLY A 268 24.42 4.80 9.55
N GLU A 269 24.20 3.52 9.80
CA GLU A 269 25.21 2.50 10.09
C GLU A 269 24.78 1.16 9.45
N GLU A 270 25.74 0.29 9.11
CA GLU A 270 25.43 -1.09 8.70
C GLU A 270 24.56 -1.76 9.79
N PRO A 271 23.50 -2.49 9.41
CA PRO A 271 22.62 -3.13 10.39
C PRO A 271 23.42 -4.11 11.26
N THR A 272 23.17 -4.07 12.57
CA THR A 272 23.87 -4.91 13.55
C THR A 272 22.96 -5.93 14.22
N ASP A 273 21.64 -5.80 14.03
CA ASP A 273 20.63 -6.65 14.66
C ASP A 273 19.71 -7.34 13.62
N PHE A 274 18.90 -8.29 14.10
CA PHE A 274 17.96 -9.04 13.27
C PHE A 274 17.04 -8.13 12.46
N GLN A 275 16.48 -7.11 13.13
CA GLN A 275 15.47 -6.23 12.55
C GLN A 275 16.10 -5.36 11.45
N GLY A 276 17.26 -4.78 11.68
CA GLY A 276 17.99 -3.99 10.69
C GLY A 276 18.32 -4.80 9.45
N PHE A 277 18.84 -6.03 9.60
CA PHE A 277 19.13 -6.90 8.45
C PHE A 277 17.86 -7.34 7.71
N PHE A 278 16.79 -7.68 8.43
CA PHE A 278 15.52 -8.02 7.79
C PHE A 278 14.98 -6.86 6.96
N ILE A 279 15.00 -5.64 7.52
CA ILE A 279 14.55 -4.42 6.84
C ILE A 279 15.40 -4.12 5.60
N LYS A 280 16.73 -4.18 5.72
CA LYS A 280 17.66 -4.00 4.60
C LYS A 280 17.38 -5.04 3.50
N GLY A 281 17.17 -6.30 3.88
CA GLY A 281 16.81 -7.36 2.93
C GLY A 281 15.50 -7.10 2.20
N VAL A 282 14.46 -6.62 2.88
CA VAL A 282 13.18 -6.25 2.22
C VAL A 282 13.40 -5.10 1.23
N ARG A 283 14.17 -4.06 1.61
CA ARG A 283 14.49 -2.95 0.72
C ARG A 283 15.20 -3.41 -0.55
N GLU A 284 16.22 -4.26 -0.43
CA GLU A 284 16.93 -4.79 -1.60
C GLU A 284 16.04 -5.68 -2.46
N TYR A 285 15.13 -6.45 -1.84
CA TYR A 285 14.13 -7.23 -2.56
C TYR A 285 13.19 -6.34 -3.40
N GLU A 286 12.68 -5.25 -2.82
CA GLU A 286 11.79 -4.30 -3.52
C GLU A 286 12.52 -3.55 -4.64
N ARG A 287 13.83 -3.30 -4.50
CA ARG A 287 14.69 -2.75 -5.56
C ARG A 287 15.02 -3.75 -6.67
N GLY A 288 14.64 -5.01 -6.50
CA GLY A 288 14.96 -6.10 -7.43
C GLY A 288 16.39 -6.65 -7.28
N ASP A 289 17.15 -6.20 -6.29
CA ASP A 289 18.45 -6.79 -5.94
C ASP A 289 18.24 -8.04 -5.07
N PHE A 290 17.83 -9.10 -5.74
CA PHE A 290 17.50 -10.35 -5.07
C PHE A 290 18.73 -11.01 -4.42
N TYR A 291 19.95 -10.80 -4.94
CA TYR A 291 21.17 -11.36 -4.36
C TYR A 291 21.49 -10.72 -3.01
N ASN A 292 21.49 -9.39 -2.93
CA ASN A 292 21.74 -8.69 -1.67
C ASN A 292 20.60 -8.93 -0.68
N SER A 293 19.33 -8.99 -1.15
CA SER A 293 18.21 -9.33 -0.28
C SER A 293 18.38 -10.68 0.41
N ILE A 294 18.81 -11.72 -0.31
CA ILE A 294 19.05 -13.07 0.24
C ILE A 294 20.18 -13.02 1.29
N THR A 295 21.22 -12.23 1.01
CA THR A 295 22.36 -12.06 1.92
C THR A 295 21.90 -11.44 3.24
N ASP A 296 21.13 -10.35 3.17
CA ASP A 296 20.64 -9.65 4.35
C ASP A 296 19.60 -10.49 5.13
N PHE A 297 18.67 -11.17 4.46
CA PHE A 297 17.78 -12.11 5.14
C PHE A 297 18.54 -13.25 5.82
N THR A 298 19.63 -13.73 5.21
CA THR A 298 20.47 -14.78 5.80
C THR A 298 21.23 -14.26 7.02
N ASN A 299 21.71 -13.02 6.98
CA ASN A 299 22.31 -12.37 8.15
C ASN A 299 21.30 -12.19 9.28
N ALA A 300 20.07 -11.76 8.99
CA ALA A 300 19.00 -11.69 9.99
C ALA A 300 18.78 -13.06 10.67
N ILE A 301 18.55 -14.10 9.87
CA ILE A 301 18.36 -15.47 10.37
C ILE A 301 19.56 -15.94 11.21
N ARG A 302 20.79 -15.62 10.80
CA ARG A 302 22.02 -16.00 11.52
C ARG A 302 22.10 -15.33 12.90
N LEU A 303 21.64 -14.10 13.04
CA LEU A 303 21.68 -13.37 14.32
C LEU A 303 20.65 -13.91 15.32
N GLN A 304 19.49 -14.36 14.85
CA GLN A 304 18.46 -14.96 15.70
C GLN A 304 17.89 -16.23 15.04
N PRO A 305 18.60 -17.36 15.09
CA PRO A 305 18.19 -18.59 14.40
C PRO A 305 16.89 -19.19 14.95
N ASP A 306 16.61 -18.96 16.24
CA ASP A 306 15.42 -19.46 16.94
C ASP A 306 14.22 -18.51 16.85
N GLN A 307 14.40 -17.35 16.21
CA GLN A 307 13.34 -16.36 16.06
C GLN A 307 12.19 -16.94 15.22
N LYS A 308 11.01 -17.03 15.83
CA LYS A 308 9.79 -17.54 15.19
C LYS A 308 9.11 -16.49 14.30
N PHE A 309 9.87 -15.95 13.36
CA PHE A 309 9.41 -14.90 12.46
C PHE A 309 9.34 -15.43 11.03
N TYR A 310 8.19 -15.97 10.63
CA TYR A 310 8.00 -16.52 9.28
C TYR A 310 8.33 -15.56 8.12
N PRO A 311 8.14 -14.22 8.22
CA PRO A 311 8.34 -13.34 7.07
C PRO A 311 9.78 -13.36 6.53
N VAL A 312 10.81 -13.50 7.37
CA VAL A 312 12.21 -13.53 6.88
C VAL A 312 12.45 -14.70 5.93
N TYR A 313 11.88 -15.87 6.22
CA TYR A 313 11.95 -17.03 5.34
C TYR A 313 11.09 -16.85 4.10
N ALA A 314 9.87 -16.32 4.24
CA ALA A 314 8.98 -16.07 3.11
C ALA A 314 9.59 -15.09 2.09
N TYR A 315 10.16 -13.99 2.55
CA TYR A 315 10.83 -13.01 1.68
C TYR A 315 12.10 -13.57 1.04
N ARG A 316 12.93 -14.32 1.78
CA ARG A 316 14.10 -15.00 1.19
C ARG A 316 13.70 -16.03 0.14
N GLY A 317 12.61 -16.77 0.39
CA GLY A 317 12.03 -17.69 -0.58
C GLY A 317 11.53 -17.00 -1.84
N ASN A 318 10.84 -15.86 -1.70
CA ASN A 318 10.44 -15.03 -2.84
C ASN A 318 11.67 -14.57 -3.66
N ALA A 319 12.72 -14.09 -3.00
CA ALA A 319 13.94 -13.62 -3.65
C ALA A 319 14.63 -14.74 -4.45
N LYS A 320 14.76 -15.93 -3.86
CA LYS A 320 15.31 -17.13 -4.54
C LYS A 320 14.47 -17.54 -5.74
N TYR A 321 13.15 -17.51 -5.62
CA TYR A 321 12.26 -17.80 -6.73
C TYR A 321 12.42 -16.80 -7.88
N LYS A 322 12.60 -15.50 -7.56
CA LYS A 322 12.89 -14.46 -8.56
C LYS A 322 14.22 -14.69 -9.28
N LEU A 323 15.21 -15.25 -8.59
CA LEU A 323 16.48 -15.73 -9.17
C LEU A 323 16.38 -17.10 -9.87
N LYS A 324 15.16 -17.60 -10.13
CA LYS A 324 14.91 -18.87 -10.83
C LYS A 324 15.45 -20.10 -10.10
N ASP A 325 15.49 -20.06 -8.77
CA ASP A 325 15.80 -21.20 -7.91
C ASP A 325 14.54 -21.64 -7.12
N PRO A 326 13.62 -22.39 -7.77
CA PRO A 326 12.37 -22.80 -7.15
C PRO A 326 12.58 -23.85 -6.04
N GLU A 327 13.60 -24.69 -6.11
CA GLU A 327 13.94 -25.66 -5.07
C GLU A 327 14.35 -24.97 -3.76
N ALA A 328 15.28 -24.00 -3.84
CA ALA A 328 15.72 -23.27 -2.66
C ALA A 328 14.61 -22.34 -2.13
N ALA A 329 13.76 -21.81 -3.01
CA ALA A 329 12.57 -21.06 -2.61
C ALA A 329 11.59 -21.95 -1.82
N LEU A 330 11.31 -23.16 -2.34
CA LEU A 330 10.43 -24.12 -1.68
C LEU A 330 10.94 -24.52 -0.30
N PHE A 331 12.26 -24.68 -0.14
CA PHE A 331 12.88 -24.93 1.17
C PHE A 331 12.53 -23.82 2.18
N ASP A 332 12.68 -22.56 1.80
CA ASP A 332 12.38 -21.41 2.66
C ASP A 332 10.88 -21.29 2.95
N PHE A 333 10.01 -21.51 1.96
CA PHE A 333 8.57 -21.51 2.19
C PHE A 333 8.14 -22.65 3.12
N ASN A 334 8.74 -23.83 2.99
CA ASN A 334 8.49 -24.94 3.89
C ASN A 334 8.84 -24.56 5.33
N LYS A 335 9.96 -23.87 5.55
CA LYS A 335 10.29 -23.34 6.88
C LYS A 335 9.27 -22.31 7.34
N ALA A 336 8.91 -21.34 6.50
CA ALA A 336 7.95 -20.29 6.83
C ALA A 336 6.57 -20.83 7.26
N VAL A 337 6.04 -21.87 6.61
CA VAL A 337 4.75 -22.47 7.01
C VAL A 337 4.83 -23.33 8.27
N THR A 338 6.01 -23.62 8.81
CA THR A 338 6.12 -24.23 10.15
C THR A 338 6.04 -23.18 11.26
N LEU A 339 6.31 -21.91 10.93
CA LEU A 339 6.38 -20.80 11.87
C LEU A 339 5.03 -20.07 11.96
N LYS A 340 3.99 -20.81 12.33
CA LYS A 340 2.63 -20.26 12.49
C LYS A 340 2.62 -19.13 13.52
N PRO A 341 2.04 -17.95 13.20
CA PRO A 341 1.90 -16.88 14.19
C PRO A 341 0.99 -17.31 15.35
N SER A 342 1.34 -16.90 16.56
CA SER A 342 0.52 -17.11 17.77
C SER A 342 -0.77 -16.32 17.72
N ASP A 343 -0.69 -15.06 17.27
CA ASP A 343 -1.85 -14.18 17.20
C ASP A 343 -2.66 -14.41 15.93
N LYS A 344 -3.95 -14.65 16.13
CA LYS A 344 -4.90 -14.93 15.04
C LYS A 344 -4.98 -13.79 14.02
N GLN A 345 -4.66 -12.56 14.41
CA GLN A 345 -4.68 -11.40 13.51
C GLN A 345 -3.67 -11.50 12.36
N TYR A 346 -2.58 -12.24 12.53
CA TYR A 346 -1.55 -12.40 11.50
C TYR A 346 -1.78 -13.62 10.59
N LEU A 347 -2.85 -14.40 10.81
CA LEU A 347 -3.15 -15.58 9.99
C LEU A 347 -3.37 -15.26 8.51
N PRO A 348 -4.02 -14.16 8.09
CA PRO A 348 -4.14 -13.81 6.67
C PRO A 348 -2.80 -13.49 6.01
N LEU A 349 -1.92 -12.77 6.69
CA LEU A 349 -0.57 -12.48 6.19
C LEU A 349 0.27 -13.75 6.08
N TRP A 350 0.17 -14.64 7.07
CA TRP A 350 0.79 -15.96 7.00
C TRP A 350 0.20 -16.83 5.88
N GLY A 351 -1.09 -16.66 5.57
CA GLY A 351 -1.75 -17.25 4.41
C GLY A 351 -1.08 -16.92 3.07
N GLN A 352 -0.46 -15.74 2.93
CA GLN A 352 0.28 -15.35 1.72
C GLN A 352 1.48 -16.28 1.47
N VAL A 353 2.06 -16.87 2.51
CA VAL A 353 3.13 -17.87 2.37
C VAL A 353 2.62 -19.10 1.62
N PHE A 354 1.40 -19.55 1.91
CA PHE A 354 0.78 -20.66 1.17
C PHE A 354 0.46 -20.27 -0.27
N LEU A 355 -0.03 -19.05 -0.52
CA LEU A 355 -0.23 -18.57 -1.89
C LEU A 355 1.07 -18.64 -2.72
N ASN A 356 2.17 -18.13 -2.16
CA ASN A 356 3.47 -18.10 -2.83
C ASN A 356 4.06 -19.51 -2.98
N ARG A 357 4.01 -20.34 -1.93
CA ARG A 357 4.49 -21.72 -2.00
C ARG A 357 3.70 -22.54 -3.01
N GLY A 358 2.38 -22.40 -3.04
CA GLY A 358 1.53 -23.07 -4.02
C GLY A 358 1.85 -22.65 -5.45
N THR A 359 2.20 -21.38 -5.66
CA THR A 359 2.68 -20.87 -6.95
C THR A 359 4.00 -21.51 -7.35
N VAL A 360 4.97 -21.58 -6.44
CA VAL A 360 6.26 -22.27 -6.72
C VAL A 360 6.03 -23.75 -7.05
N ARG A 361 5.23 -24.45 -6.24
CA ARG A 361 4.87 -25.86 -6.47
C ARG A 361 4.21 -26.09 -7.82
N TYR A 362 3.31 -25.20 -8.24
CA TYR A 362 2.67 -25.24 -9.56
C TYR A 362 3.71 -25.20 -10.68
N PHE A 363 4.66 -24.27 -10.63
CA PHE A 363 5.74 -24.17 -11.63
C PHE A 363 6.73 -25.35 -11.57
N MET A 364 6.87 -25.98 -10.41
CA MET A 364 7.60 -27.24 -10.24
C MET A 364 6.79 -28.48 -10.66
N LYS A 365 5.57 -28.31 -11.19
CA LYS A 365 4.62 -29.37 -11.59
C LYS A 365 4.07 -30.22 -10.44
N ASP A 366 4.23 -29.79 -9.20
CA ASP A 366 3.54 -30.35 -8.03
C ASP A 366 2.12 -29.74 -7.95
N LEU A 367 1.23 -30.25 -8.80
CA LEU A 367 -0.14 -29.74 -8.94
C LEU A 367 -1.00 -30.01 -7.70
N GLU A 368 -0.81 -31.17 -7.04
CA GLU A 368 -1.53 -31.50 -5.82
C GLU A 368 -1.11 -30.60 -4.67
N GLY A 369 0.20 -30.42 -4.48
CA GLY A 369 0.73 -29.50 -3.47
C GLY A 369 0.34 -28.05 -3.72
N ALA A 370 0.31 -27.61 -4.98
CA ALA A 370 -0.17 -26.28 -5.37
C ALA A 370 -1.64 -26.06 -5.01
N ARG A 371 -2.52 -27.01 -5.39
CA ARG A 371 -3.95 -26.95 -5.05
C ARG A 371 -4.16 -26.92 -3.53
N GLY A 372 -3.48 -27.78 -2.78
CA GLY A 372 -3.59 -27.83 -1.32
C GLY A 372 -3.15 -26.54 -0.64
N ASP A 373 -2.05 -25.94 -1.11
CA ASP A 373 -1.58 -24.66 -0.58
C ASP A 373 -2.54 -23.50 -0.88
N TRP A 374 -3.07 -23.42 -2.10
CA TRP A 374 -4.04 -22.36 -2.43
C TRP A 374 -5.37 -22.54 -1.68
N GLN A 375 -5.85 -23.76 -1.48
CA GLN A 375 -7.00 -24.02 -0.60
C GLN A 375 -6.72 -23.53 0.82
N ARG A 376 -5.54 -23.81 1.36
CA ARG A 376 -5.16 -23.35 2.69
C ARG A 376 -5.07 -21.82 2.78
N ALA A 377 -4.58 -21.16 1.73
CA ALA A 377 -4.56 -19.70 1.65
C ALA A 377 -5.98 -19.10 1.68
N VAL A 378 -6.94 -19.71 0.98
CA VAL A 378 -8.36 -19.30 1.04
C VAL A 378 -8.92 -19.41 2.46
N GLU A 379 -8.70 -20.54 3.14
CA GLU A 379 -9.14 -20.77 4.52
C GLU A 379 -8.57 -19.73 5.51
N LEU A 380 -7.37 -19.23 5.21
CA LEU A 380 -6.69 -18.20 6.02
C LEU A 380 -7.09 -16.78 5.63
N GLY A 381 -8.01 -16.60 4.66
CA GLY A 381 -8.53 -15.29 4.27
C GLY A 381 -7.71 -14.58 3.20
N VAL A 382 -7.02 -15.32 2.31
CA VAL A 382 -6.32 -14.77 1.14
C VAL A 382 -7.21 -14.91 -0.10
N PRO A 383 -8.00 -13.89 -0.47
CA PRO A 383 -8.99 -14.00 -1.54
C PRO A 383 -8.36 -14.28 -2.91
N GLN A 384 -7.13 -13.82 -3.16
CA GLN A 384 -6.39 -14.05 -4.40
C GLN A 384 -6.23 -15.55 -4.73
N ALA A 385 -6.11 -16.39 -3.70
CA ALA A 385 -5.98 -17.83 -3.88
C ALA A 385 -7.23 -18.47 -4.51
N THR A 386 -8.41 -17.90 -4.27
CA THR A 386 -9.67 -18.35 -4.88
C THR A 386 -9.61 -18.21 -6.41
N GLU A 387 -9.06 -17.10 -6.89
CA GLU A 387 -8.93 -16.86 -8.34
C GLU A 387 -7.92 -17.82 -8.96
N TYR A 388 -6.81 -18.11 -8.27
CA TYR A 388 -5.81 -19.07 -8.76
C TYR A 388 -6.39 -20.49 -8.84
N LEU A 389 -7.16 -20.91 -7.83
CA LEU A 389 -7.88 -22.18 -7.88
C LEU A 389 -8.78 -22.24 -9.11
N LYS A 390 -9.65 -21.25 -9.35
CA LYS A 390 -10.54 -21.23 -10.52
C LYS A 390 -9.79 -21.27 -11.86
N MET A 391 -8.69 -20.52 -11.97
CA MET A 391 -7.93 -20.41 -13.23
C MET A 391 -7.20 -21.70 -13.60
N TYR A 392 -6.57 -22.34 -12.62
CA TYR A 392 -5.66 -23.46 -12.86
C TYR A 392 -6.26 -24.83 -12.51
N PHE A 393 -7.36 -24.86 -11.77
CA PHE A 393 -8.02 -26.06 -11.31
C PHE A 393 -9.54 -25.93 -11.50
N LYS A 394 -10.06 -26.63 -12.51
CA LYS A 394 -11.50 -26.71 -12.79
C LYS A 394 -12.27 -27.45 -11.69
#